data_AF-A0A959WCL1-F1
#
_entry.id   AF-A0A959WCL1-F1
#
_cell.length_a   1.000
_cell.length_b   1.000
_cell.length_c   1.000
_cell.angle_alpha   90.00
_cell.angle_beta   90.00
_cell.angle_gamma   90.00
#
_symmetry.space_group_name_H-M   'P 1'
#
loop_
_entity.id
_entity.type
_entity.pdbx_description
1 polymer ?
#
loop_
_entity_poly.entity_id
_entity_poly.type
_entity_poly.pdbx_seq_one_letter_code
_entity_poly.pdbx_strand_id
1 'polypeptide(L)'
;MTDVPSPAPAPRPASARRGPRFGPTILAAAATFLVLFEFLAFQLSSGRDPALGASVASDSKGVATRGVVHRRVIRTKVVHLPRPPSSQSGSPAASPTPTVNLAPAPAPAAATPSPSPAPAPAPAPPVTSSS
;
A
#
# COMPACT_ATOMS: atom_id res chain seq x y z
N MET A 1 17.70 50.81 72.38
CA MET A 1 17.95 49.78 71.36
C MET A 1 16.74 48.85 71.37
N THR A 2 15.77 49.12 70.49
CA THR A 2 14.56 48.30 70.34
C THR A 2 14.80 47.33 69.20
N ASP A 3 14.99 46.05 69.54
CA ASP A 3 15.03 44.95 68.58
C ASP A 3 13.64 44.76 67.97
N VAL A 4 13.50 45.04 66.68
CA VAL A 4 12.27 44.81 65.93
C VAL A 4 12.34 43.39 65.37
N PRO A 5 11.43 42.48 65.77
CA PRO A 5 11.46 41.10 65.28
C PRO A 5 11.13 41.08 63.78
N SER A 6 12.06 40.53 62.99
CA SER A 6 11.88 40.33 61.55
C SER A 6 10.75 39.32 61.29
N PRO A 7 9.73 39.66 60.48
CA PRO A 7 8.61 38.76 60.24
C PRO A 7 9.07 37.50 59.49
N ALA A 8 8.60 36.35 59.96
CA ALA A 8 8.89 35.06 59.35
C ALA A 8 8.38 35.01 57.89
N PRO A 9 9.16 34.42 56.96
CA PRO A 9 8.77 34.37 55.55
C PRO A 9 7.50 33.53 55.37
N ALA A 10 6.54 34.10 54.65
CA ALA A 10 5.29 33.42 54.32
C ALA A 10 5.54 32.14 53.48
N PRO A 11 4.77 31.06 53.72
CA PRO A 11 4.93 29.82 52.96
C PRO A 11 4.58 30.06 51.49
N ARG A 12 5.52 29.74 50.59
CA ARG A 12 5.29 29.83 49.14
C ARG A 12 4.37 28.67 48.70
N PRO A 13 3.37 28.93 47.85
CA PRO A 13 2.54 27.86 47.31
C PRO A 13 3.42 26.90 46.49
N ALA A 14 3.43 25.63 46.88
CA ALA A 14 4.11 24.59 46.14
C ALA A 14 3.43 24.44 44.77
N SER A 15 4.13 24.84 43.71
CA SER A 15 3.70 24.61 42.34
C SER A 15 3.62 23.09 42.11
N ALA A 16 2.39 22.58 42.01
CA ALA A 16 2.14 21.18 41.69
C ALA A 16 2.65 20.94 40.27
N ARG A 17 3.82 20.29 40.17
CA ARG A 17 4.43 19.90 38.90
C ARG A 17 3.48 18.94 38.19
N ARG A 18 2.67 19.44 37.25
CA ARG A 18 1.91 18.59 36.33
C ARG A 18 2.91 17.89 35.42
N GLY A 19 3.09 16.59 35.66
CA GLY A 19 3.84 15.74 34.76
C GLY A 19 3.21 15.68 33.37
N PRO A 20 3.98 15.28 32.35
CA PRO A 20 3.47 15.10 31.00
C PRO A 20 2.29 14.12 31.01
N ARG A 21 1.17 14.52 30.43
CA ARG A 21 -0.03 13.68 30.32
C ARG A 21 0.03 12.94 29.00
N PHE A 22 0.20 11.62 29.05
CA PHE A 22 0.21 10.75 27.87
C PHE A 22 -1.20 10.51 27.27
N GLY A 23 -2.25 10.66 28.08
CA GLY A 23 -3.64 10.46 27.67
C GLY A 23 -4.08 11.21 26.40
N PRO A 24 -3.90 12.54 26.30
CA PRO A 24 -4.33 13.29 25.12
C PRO A 24 -3.60 12.84 23.84
N THR A 25 -2.32 12.46 23.94
CA THR A 25 -1.55 11.99 22.78
C THR A 25 -2.09 10.66 22.25
N ILE A 26 -2.39 9.72 23.14
CA ILE A 26 -2.97 8.42 22.75
C ILE A 26 -4.35 8.62 22.11
N LEU A 27 -5.18 9.50 22.70
CA LEU A 27 -6.52 9.79 22.16
C LEU A 27 -6.43 10.44 20.77
N ALA A 28 -5.53 11.40 20.58
CA ALA A 28 -5.32 12.04 19.28
C ALA A 28 -4.80 11.05 18.23
N ALA A 29 -3.88 10.17 18.60
CA ALA A 29 -3.36 9.13 17.71
C ALA A 29 -4.47 8.15 17.29
N ALA A 30 -5.29 7.70 18.25
CA ALA A 30 -6.43 6.82 17.97
C ALA A 30 -7.48 7.47 17.07
N ALA A 31 -7.83 8.73 17.32
CA ALA A 31 -8.76 9.49 16.49
C ALA A 31 -8.23 9.64 15.05
N THR A 32 -6.95 9.98 14.90
CA THR A 32 -6.30 10.12 13.59
C THR A 32 -6.30 8.78 12.85
N PHE A 33 -5.98 7.68 13.53
CA PHE A 33 -6.02 6.34 12.95
C PHE A 33 -7.41 5.95 12.44
N LEU A 34 -8.46 6.21 13.22
CA LEU A 34 -9.84 5.89 12.82
C LEU A 34 -10.29 6.67 11.58
N VAL A 35 -9.93 7.95 11.50
CA VAL A 35 -10.22 8.78 10.31
C VAL A 35 -9.53 8.20 9.07
N LEU A 36 -8.26 7.83 9.17
CA LEU A 36 -7.53 7.19 8.07
C LEU A 36 -8.13 5.84 7.68
N PHE A 37 -8.52 5.04 8.68
CA PHE A 37 -9.12 3.72 8.46
C PHE A 37 -10.46 3.83 7.75
N GLU A 38 -11.37 4.72 8.18
CA GLU A 38 -12.64 4.94 7.48
C GLU A 38 -12.42 5.45 6.06
N PHE A 39 -11.47 6.38 5.86
CA PHE A 39 -11.14 6.88 4.54
C PHE A 39 -10.64 5.76 3.61
N LEU A 40 -9.84 4.83 4.13
CA LEU A 40 -9.37 3.67 3.37
C LEU A 40 -10.50 2.68 3.10
N ALA A 41 -11.36 2.40 4.09
CA ALA A 41 -12.52 1.55 3.92
C ALA A 41 -13.48 2.11 2.86
N PHE A 42 -13.68 3.43 2.84
CA PHE A 42 -14.47 4.12 1.83
C PHE A 42 -13.85 4.00 0.42
N GLN A 43 -12.53 4.17 0.31
CA GLN A 43 -11.81 3.95 -0.95
C GLN A 43 -11.97 2.53 -1.48
N LEU A 44 -11.80 1.52 -0.62
CA LEU A 44 -11.98 0.12 -0.98
C LEU A 44 -13.44 -0.19 -1.36
N SER A 45 -14.41 0.35 -0.63
CA SER A 45 -15.84 0.20 -0.94
C SER A 45 -16.23 0.87 -2.26
N SER A 46 -15.60 1.99 -2.60
CA SER A 46 -15.82 2.70 -3.87
C SER A 46 -15.02 2.13 -5.04
N GLY A 47 -14.25 1.06 -4.84
CA GLY A 47 -13.41 0.43 -5.87
C GLY A 47 -12.20 1.28 -6.29
N ARG A 48 -11.86 2.32 -5.51
CA ARG A 48 -10.68 3.17 -5.72
C ARG A 48 -9.57 2.68 -4.79
N ASP A 49 -8.99 1.53 -5.09
CA ASP A 49 -7.86 1.00 -4.32
C ASP A 49 -6.57 1.76 -4.67
N PRO A 50 -5.99 2.54 -3.74
CA PRO A 50 -4.77 3.31 -3.99
C PRO A 50 -3.53 2.42 -4.16
N ALA A 51 -3.55 1.18 -3.66
CA ALA A 51 -2.44 0.24 -3.80
C ALA A 51 -2.29 -0.29 -5.22
N LEU A 52 -3.35 -0.21 -6.04
CA LEU A 52 -3.31 -0.56 -7.47
C LEU A 52 -2.64 0.51 -8.34
N GLY A 53 -2.11 1.57 -7.72
CA GLY A 53 -1.59 2.75 -8.40
C GLY A 53 -2.74 3.60 -8.94
N ALA A 54 -2.47 4.87 -9.23
CA ALA A 54 -3.43 5.72 -9.92
C ALA A 54 -3.77 5.11 -11.28
N SER A 55 -4.78 4.23 -11.33
CA SER A 55 -5.58 4.06 -12.52
C SER A 55 -6.10 5.46 -12.77
N VAL A 56 -5.47 6.17 -13.72
CA VAL A 56 -5.90 7.47 -14.25
C VAL A 56 -7.41 7.45 -14.17
N ALA A 57 -7.97 8.24 -13.26
CA ALA A 57 -9.40 8.32 -13.05
C ALA A 57 -9.96 8.60 -14.44
N SER A 58 -10.46 7.54 -15.07
CA SER A 58 -10.99 7.61 -16.40
C SER A 58 -12.27 8.36 -16.14
N ASP A 59 -12.24 9.65 -16.49
CA ASP A 59 -13.40 10.52 -16.56
C ASP A 59 -14.57 9.65 -16.97
N SER A 60 -15.45 9.39 -16.01
CA SER A 60 -16.58 8.49 -16.19
C SER A 60 -17.66 9.28 -16.93
N LYS A 61 -17.30 9.74 -18.12
CA LYS A 61 -18.15 10.48 -19.05
C LYS A 61 -17.97 9.86 -20.42
N GLY A 62 -18.70 8.79 -20.64
CA GLY A 62 -18.83 8.12 -21.93
C GLY A 62 -18.40 6.67 -21.88
N VAL A 63 -19.36 5.79 -22.12
CA VAL A 63 -19.13 4.38 -22.47
C VAL A 63 -18.28 4.34 -23.74
N ALA A 64 -16.96 4.33 -23.59
CA ALA A 64 -16.05 4.03 -24.67
C ALA A 64 -15.72 2.54 -24.56
N THR A 65 -16.31 1.75 -25.45
CA THR A 65 -15.93 0.36 -25.73
C THR A 65 -14.41 0.28 -25.87
N ARG A 66 -13.73 -0.24 -24.84
CA ARG A 66 -12.28 -0.44 -24.85
C ARG A 66 -11.93 -1.42 -25.96
N GLY A 67 -11.37 -0.91 -27.06
CA GLY A 67 -10.75 -1.74 -28.08
C GLY A 67 -9.61 -2.54 -27.45
N VAL A 68 -9.74 -3.87 -27.46
CA VAL A 68 -8.69 -4.77 -27.02
C VAL A 68 -7.56 -4.73 -28.05
N VAL A 69 -6.48 -4.03 -27.74
CA VAL A 69 -5.27 -4.04 -28.58
C VAL A 69 -4.50 -5.32 -28.29
N HIS A 70 -4.64 -6.31 -29.16
CA HIS A 70 -3.83 -7.53 -29.12
C HIS A 70 -2.39 -7.21 -29.54
N ARG A 71 -1.50 -6.98 -28.57
CA ARG A 71 -0.07 -6.77 -28.84
C ARG A 71 0.61 -8.11 -29.11
N ARG A 72 0.90 -8.39 -30.39
CA ARG A 72 1.66 -9.58 -30.80
C ARG A 72 3.13 -9.44 -30.38
N VAL A 73 3.60 -10.34 -29.51
CA VAL A 73 5.01 -10.43 -29.13
C VAL A 73 5.71 -11.41 -30.05
N ILE A 74 6.59 -10.93 -30.91
CA ILE A 74 7.47 -11.77 -31.73
C ILE A 74 8.74 -12.03 -30.91
N ARG A 75 8.97 -13.29 -30.54
CA ARG A 75 10.19 -13.72 -29.83
C ARG A 75 11.22 -14.18 -30.86
N THR A 76 12.22 -13.35 -31.13
CA THR A 76 13.36 -13.75 -31.95
C THR A 76 14.34 -14.53 -31.08
N LYS A 77 14.50 -15.84 -31.33
CA LYS A 77 15.55 -16.63 -30.68
C LYS A 77 16.85 -16.41 -31.45
N VAL A 78 17.83 -15.79 -30.80
CA VAL A 78 19.19 -15.67 -31.33
C VAL A 78 19.89 -17.00 -31.07
N VAL A 79 20.18 -17.75 -32.13
CA VAL A 79 21.03 -18.94 -32.07
C VAL A 79 22.46 -18.47 -32.28
N HIS A 80 23.28 -18.53 -31.24
CA HIS A 80 24.72 -18.31 -31.37
C HIS A 80 25.32 -19.56 -32.00
N LEU A 81 25.70 -19.48 -33.27
CA LEU A 81 26.60 -20.46 -33.85
C LEU A 81 27.98 -20.30 -33.18
N PRO A 82 28.68 -21.39 -32.82
CA PRO A 82 30.01 -21.32 -32.27
C PRO A 82 30.95 -20.65 -33.28
N ARG A 83 31.46 -19.48 -32.89
CA ARG A 83 32.49 -18.75 -33.64
C ARG A 83 33.80 -19.53 -33.55
N PRO A 84 34.43 -19.93 -34.66
CA PRO A 84 35.75 -20.56 -34.61
C PRO A 84 36.79 -19.56 -34.04
N PRO A 85 37.78 -20.04 -33.27
CA PRO A 85 38.73 -19.17 -32.58
C PRO A 85 39.64 -18.48 -33.59
N SER A 86 39.43 -17.17 -33.78
CA SER A 86 40.39 -16.31 -34.48
C SER A 86 41.40 -15.78 -33.47
N SER A 87 42.61 -16.33 -33.52
CA SER A 87 43.79 -15.85 -32.78
C SER A 87 44.15 -14.44 -33.24
N GLN A 88 43.96 -13.42 -32.39
CA GLN A 88 44.71 -12.18 -32.57
C GLN A 88 44.93 -11.43 -31.26
N SER A 89 46.21 -11.11 -31.08
CA SER A 89 46.90 -10.53 -29.94
C SER A 89 46.63 -9.02 -29.78
N GLY A 90 46.55 -8.52 -28.54
CA GLY A 90 46.83 -7.11 -28.27
C GLY A 90 46.08 -6.43 -27.10
N SER A 91 46.82 -6.20 -26.00
CA SER A 91 46.74 -5.06 -25.06
C SER A 91 45.71 -5.00 -23.90
N PRO A 92 46.04 -4.30 -22.79
CA PRO A 92 45.70 -4.73 -21.44
C PRO A 92 44.48 -4.06 -20.78
N ALA A 93 43.86 -4.86 -19.90
CA ALA A 93 43.27 -4.54 -18.60
C ALA A 93 42.36 -3.29 -18.48
N ALA A 94 41.08 -3.46 -18.82
CA ALA A 94 40.01 -2.67 -18.22
C ALA A 94 39.68 -3.22 -16.82
N SER A 95 39.57 -2.33 -15.84
CA SER A 95 39.17 -2.64 -14.46
C SER A 95 37.78 -3.29 -14.43
N PRO A 96 37.53 -4.36 -13.65
CA PRO A 96 36.21 -4.98 -13.60
C PRO A 96 35.22 -4.09 -12.85
N THR A 97 34.28 -3.49 -13.57
CA THR A 97 33.03 -2.97 -13.01
C THR A 97 32.28 -4.14 -12.36
N PRO A 98 31.78 -4.02 -11.11
CA PRO A 98 30.96 -5.07 -10.52
C PRO A 98 29.65 -5.21 -11.31
N THR A 99 29.54 -6.29 -12.08
CA THR A 99 28.28 -6.74 -12.66
C THR A 99 27.38 -7.19 -11.53
N VAL A 100 26.39 -6.37 -11.19
CA VAL A 100 25.29 -6.77 -10.30
C VAL A 100 24.49 -7.83 -11.06
N ASN A 101 24.73 -9.09 -10.73
CA ASN A 101 23.90 -10.21 -11.16
C ASN A 101 22.55 -10.10 -10.41
N LEU A 102 21.63 -9.31 -10.95
CA LEU A 102 20.24 -9.31 -10.53
C LEU A 102 19.65 -10.67 -10.89
N ALA A 103 19.61 -11.58 -9.92
CA ALA A 103 18.83 -12.80 -10.02
C ALA A 103 17.39 -12.43 -10.46
N PRO A 104 16.79 -13.15 -11.42
CA PRO A 104 15.42 -12.91 -11.83
C PRO A 104 14.51 -12.94 -10.60
N ALA A 105 13.76 -11.85 -10.39
CA ALA A 105 12.74 -11.79 -9.35
C ALA A 105 11.74 -12.95 -9.56
N PRO A 106 11.28 -13.62 -8.48
CA PRO A 106 10.26 -14.65 -8.59
C PRO A 106 9.05 -14.11 -9.34
N ALA A 107 8.61 -14.85 -10.38
CA ALA A 107 7.43 -14.50 -11.14
C ALA A 107 6.20 -14.47 -10.20
N PRO A 108 5.31 -13.47 -10.32
CA PRO A 108 4.07 -13.44 -9.55
C PRO A 108 3.28 -14.73 -9.77
N ALA A 109 2.94 -15.42 -8.67
CA ALA A 109 2.06 -16.57 -8.72
C ALA A 109 0.72 -16.13 -9.33
N ALA A 110 0.28 -16.82 -10.37
CA ALA A 110 -1.01 -16.56 -11.00
C ALA A 110 -2.11 -16.76 -9.96
N ALA A 111 -2.94 -15.72 -9.78
CA ALA A 111 -4.12 -15.82 -8.93
C ALA A 111 -5.06 -16.89 -9.49
N THR A 112 -5.45 -17.83 -8.64
CA THR A 112 -6.45 -18.85 -8.96
C THR A 112 -7.81 -18.18 -9.18
N PRO A 113 -8.59 -18.60 -10.19
CA PRO A 113 -9.91 -18.04 -10.43
C PRO A 113 -10.81 -18.28 -9.22
N SER A 114 -11.47 -17.21 -8.76
CA SER A 114 -12.44 -17.25 -7.68
C SER A 114 -13.64 -18.13 -8.06
N PRO A 115 -14.14 -18.99 -7.16
CA PRO A 115 -15.28 -19.85 -7.45
C PRO A 115 -16.53 -19.01 -7.75
N SER A 116 -17.21 -19.35 -8.84
CA SER A 116 -18.47 -18.71 -9.25
C SER A 116 -19.53 -18.86 -8.14
N PRO A 117 -20.28 -17.79 -7.80
CA PRO A 117 -21.40 -17.88 -6.88
C PRO A 117 -22.42 -18.92 -7.34
N ALA A 118 -22.91 -19.74 -6.40
CA ALA A 118 -23.91 -20.75 -6.67
C ALA A 118 -25.27 -20.09 -7.04
N PRO A 119 -26.04 -20.67 -7.98
CA PRO A 119 -27.38 -20.19 -8.31
C PRO A 119 -28.30 -20.16 -7.08
N ALA A 120 -29.05 -19.07 -6.94
CA ALA A 120 -30.00 -18.90 -5.85
C ALA A 120 -31.13 -19.95 -5.93
N PRO A 121 -31.61 -20.48 -4.79
CA PRO A 121 -32.74 -21.40 -4.74
C PRO A 121 -34.01 -20.77 -5.32
N ALA A 122 -34.77 -21.56 -6.09
CA ALA A 122 -36.02 -21.12 -6.70
C ALA A 122 -37.10 -20.79 -5.64
N PRO A 123 -37.98 -19.81 -5.88
CA PRO A 123 -39.07 -19.46 -4.98
C PRO A 123 -40.04 -20.63 -4.76
N ALA A 124 -40.48 -20.82 -3.52
CA ALA A 124 -41.49 -21.81 -3.16
C ALA A 124 -42.88 -21.44 -3.74
N PRO A 125 -43.71 -22.41 -4.12
CA PRO A 125 -45.04 -22.15 -4.64
C PRO A 125 -45.96 -21.56 -3.56
N PRO A 126 -46.87 -20.64 -3.92
CA PRO A 126 -47.83 -20.08 -2.97
C PRO A 126 -48.82 -21.16 -2.53
N VAL A 127 -49.01 -21.28 -1.21
CA VAL A 127 -50.07 -22.08 -0.62
C VAL A 127 -51.35 -21.24 -0.51
N THR A 128 -52.40 -21.68 -1.19
CA THR A 128 -53.74 -21.11 -1.05
C THR A 128 -54.50 -21.87 0.03
N SER A 129 -54.81 -21.20 1.14
CA SER A 129 -55.78 -21.68 2.12
C SER A 129 -57.12 -21.00 1.87
N SER A 130 -58.13 -21.76 1.44
CA SER A 130 -59.52 -21.32 1.39
C SER A 130 -60.14 -21.45 2.77
N SER A 131 -60.74 -20.37 3.27
CA SER A 131 -61.71 -20.37 4.37
C SER A 131 -63.09 -20.00 3.86
#